data_AF-A0A9D5MQE9-F1
#
_entry.id   AF-A0A9D5MQE9-F1
#
_cell.length_a   1.000
_cell.length_b   1.000
_cell.length_c   1.000
_cell.angle_alpha   90.00
_cell.angle_beta   90.00
_cell.angle_gamma   90.00
#
_symmetry.space_group_name_H-M   'P 1'
#
loop_
_entity.id
_entity.type
_entity.pdbx_description
1 polymer ?
#
loop_
_entity_poly.entity_id
_entity_poly.type
_entity_poly.pdbx_seq_one_letter_code
_entity_poly.pdbx_strand_id
1 'polypeptide(L)'
;MSVLENARELTLKDFEQYNPITIQCHDNPDADAIGSGYGLYCYFQSKGKDVRLVYSGRNVIQKSNLKLMVELLNIPIEYIPADEETVYCPGLLITVDCQYGAGNVTQIKADKIGIIDHHQAEIEDVELSIIHAGLGGCATLVWKLIRDNGYVVTDDNGLGTALYYGLYTDTNQFAELYNPLDRDMIDAIPVQQSLITTFRNSNISLEELDIAGNAMRGYTYNEKYRFAVVRSKPCDPNILGLINDFLLQVDKMDNSVVFNENSEGYKISVRSCVREVDASELAGFLTKDIGSGGGHYEKAGGFISKKKYQKKFGDKLPEEYFKERMVAYYEDFDMIYAKEYEANLAEFKKYEKIKLPIGYVKADEVVEIGTPILVRTMEGDTDVFKVTEQDYIMIGVDGEVYPIKEEKFLRSYEKMERTYCFEKDVLDAQYIPTIRNCLTGENTKITSYARCCMPTGQAQIYAKPVTCNVKVFTQWGKYYRGEPGDFLAVRCDDLHDVYLINKKIFGKTYKECEE
;
A
#
# COMPACT_ATOMS: atom_id res chain seq x y z
N MET A 1 -14.49 -18.46 -41.28
CA MET A 1 -13.22 -17.71 -41.38
C MET A 1 -13.33 -16.49 -40.49
N SER A 2 -12.93 -16.60 -39.22
CA SER A 2 -12.68 -15.43 -38.37
C SER A 2 -11.19 -15.23 -38.35
N VAL A 3 -10.75 -14.14 -38.97
CA VAL A 3 -9.36 -13.71 -39.02
C VAL A 3 -8.96 -13.31 -37.60
N LEU A 4 -8.38 -14.24 -36.84
CA LEU A 4 -7.43 -13.88 -35.80
C LEU A 4 -6.17 -13.45 -36.57
N GLU A 5 -6.09 -12.16 -36.86
CA GLU A 5 -4.81 -11.55 -37.21
C GLU A 5 -3.89 -11.79 -36.01
N ASN A 6 -2.89 -12.65 -36.19
CA ASN A 6 -1.77 -12.77 -35.26
C ASN A 6 -1.13 -11.38 -35.18
N ALA A 7 -1.50 -10.58 -34.18
CA ALA A 7 -0.78 -9.38 -33.83
C ALA A 7 0.67 -9.81 -33.53
N ARG A 8 1.59 -9.41 -34.40
CA ARG A 8 3.01 -9.68 -34.21
C ARG A 8 3.45 -9.02 -32.90
N GLU A 9 4.11 -9.77 -32.03
CA GLU A 9 4.72 -9.23 -30.82
C GLU A 9 5.78 -8.18 -31.20
N LEU A 10 5.66 -6.98 -30.63
CA LEU A 10 6.59 -5.88 -30.82
C LEU A 10 7.98 -6.23 -30.25
N THR A 11 9.04 -5.85 -30.95
CA THR A 11 10.41 -6.03 -30.48
C THR A 11 11.23 -4.74 -30.65
N LEU A 12 12.43 -4.69 -30.07
CA LEU A 12 13.31 -3.51 -30.21
C LEU A 12 13.65 -3.18 -31.68
N LYS A 13 13.57 -4.14 -32.60
CA LYS A 13 13.75 -3.88 -34.05
C LYS A 13 12.72 -2.90 -34.61
N ASP A 14 11.52 -2.87 -34.07
CA ASP A 14 10.47 -1.96 -34.52
C ASP A 14 10.79 -0.50 -34.13
N PHE A 15 11.66 -0.30 -33.13
CA PHE A 15 12.18 1.00 -32.70
C PHE A 15 13.47 1.39 -33.45
N GLU A 16 14.18 0.44 -34.07
CA GLU A 16 15.43 0.70 -34.82
C GLU A 16 15.24 1.52 -36.09
N GLN A 17 14.02 1.74 -36.58
CA GLN A 17 13.78 2.61 -37.73
C GLN A 17 13.91 4.10 -37.41
N TYR A 18 13.84 4.47 -36.12
CA TYR A 18 13.91 5.86 -35.68
C TYR A 18 15.34 6.31 -35.41
N ASN A 19 15.58 7.62 -35.59
CA ASN A 19 16.81 8.32 -35.24
C ASN A 19 16.54 9.84 -35.29
N PRO A 20 16.82 10.64 -34.25
CA PRO A 20 17.40 10.26 -32.95
C PRO A 20 16.40 9.53 -32.05
N ILE A 21 16.91 8.94 -30.96
CA ILE A 21 16.13 8.23 -29.93
C ILE A 21 16.43 8.86 -28.56
N THR A 22 15.40 9.34 -27.88
CA THR A 22 15.48 9.78 -26.48
C THR A 22 14.84 8.73 -25.60
N ILE A 23 15.52 8.30 -24.54
CA ILE A 23 15.00 7.40 -23.52
C ILE A 23 14.75 8.21 -22.26
N GLN A 24 13.52 8.19 -21.76
CA GLN A 24 13.08 8.97 -20.61
C GLN A 24 12.68 8.07 -19.44
N CYS A 25 13.32 8.24 -18.29
CA CYS A 25 12.88 7.70 -17.02
C CYS A 25 11.75 8.56 -16.40
N HIS A 26 11.06 8.04 -15.39
CA HIS A 26 10.09 8.81 -14.59
C HIS A 26 10.75 9.94 -13.79
N ASP A 27 9.94 10.84 -13.22
CA ASP A 27 10.38 12.12 -12.64
C ASP A 27 11.25 12.01 -11.38
N ASN A 28 11.21 10.86 -10.72
CA ASN A 28 12.02 10.59 -9.52
C ASN A 28 12.69 9.23 -9.71
N PRO A 29 13.57 9.08 -10.71
CA PRO A 29 14.02 7.78 -11.19
C PRO A 29 14.72 7.02 -10.06
N ASP A 30 14.37 5.75 -9.91
CA ASP A 30 15.08 4.82 -9.03
C ASP A 30 16.14 4.03 -9.80
N ALA A 31 16.72 3.01 -9.16
CA ALA A 31 17.77 2.23 -9.80
C ALA A 31 17.24 1.36 -10.95
N ASP A 32 15.96 0.96 -10.94
CA ASP A 32 15.38 0.17 -12.02
C ASP A 32 15.18 1.03 -13.26
N ALA A 33 14.56 2.19 -13.11
CA ALA A 33 14.41 3.15 -14.21
C ALA A 33 15.76 3.56 -14.82
N ILE A 34 16.78 3.83 -13.98
CA ILE A 34 18.13 4.21 -14.43
C ILE A 34 18.81 3.03 -15.15
N GLY A 35 18.76 1.82 -14.55
CA GLY A 35 19.39 0.63 -15.12
C GLY A 35 18.74 0.20 -16.44
N SER A 36 17.41 0.18 -16.48
CA SER A 36 16.60 -0.11 -17.65
C SER A 36 16.84 0.90 -18.78
N GLY A 37 16.82 2.19 -18.45
CA GLY A 37 17.14 3.24 -19.41
C GLY A 37 18.56 3.13 -19.97
N TYR A 38 19.54 2.82 -19.13
CA TYR A 38 20.91 2.60 -19.56
C TYR A 38 21.06 1.36 -20.46
N GLY A 39 20.31 0.29 -20.20
CA GLY A 39 20.26 -0.89 -21.08
C GLY A 39 19.77 -0.57 -22.49
N LEU A 40 18.68 0.19 -22.61
CA LEU A 40 18.20 0.67 -23.90
C LEU A 40 19.21 1.63 -24.56
N TYR A 41 19.85 2.50 -23.77
CA TYR A 41 20.87 3.43 -24.26
C TYR A 41 22.04 2.68 -24.92
N CYS A 42 22.63 1.70 -24.21
CA CYS A 42 23.72 0.89 -24.73
C CYS A 42 23.31 0.08 -25.96
N TYR A 43 22.09 -0.46 -25.96
CA TYR A 43 21.54 -1.19 -27.11
C TYR A 43 21.48 -0.31 -28.36
N PHE A 44 20.77 0.82 -28.31
CA PHE A 44 20.58 1.68 -29.49
C PHE A 44 21.88 2.35 -29.92
N GLN A 45 22.78 2.67 -28.98
CA GLN A 45 24.12 3.18 -29.31
C GLN A 45 24.92 2.13 -30.11
N SER A 46 24.83 0.84 -29.76
CA SER A 46 25.48 -0.23 -30.52
C SER A 46 24.92 -0.43 -31.93
N LYS A 47 23.71 0.06 -32.20
CA LYS A 47 23.08 0.11 -33.53
C LYS A 47 23.42 1.39 -34.30
N GLY A 48 24.32 2.23 -33.77
CA GLY A 48 24.75 3.48 -34.41
C GLY A 48 23.70 4.60 -34.38
N LYS A 49 22.78 4.56 -33.41
CA LYS A 49 21.78 5.62 -33.22
C LYS A 49 22.35 6.79 -32.44
N ASP A 50 21.77 7.97 -32.67
CA ASP A 50 21.96 9.14 -31.80
C ASP A 50 20.99 9.00 -30.62
N VAL A 51 21.54 8.71 -29.44
CA VAL A 51 20.76 8.30 -28.27
C VAL A 51 21.02 9.23 -27.09
N ARG A 52 19.95 9.62 -26.40
CA ARG A 52 20.01 10.37 -25.14
C ARG A 52 19.26 9.60 -24.05
N LEU A 53 19.80 9.61 -22.84
CA LEU A 53 19.12 9.11 -21.64
C LEU A 53 18.78 10.30 -20.75
N VAL A 54 17.51 10.49 -20.41
CA VAL A 54 17.04 11.69 -19.72
C VAL A 54 16.03 11.34 -18.62
N TYR A 55 15.86 12.27 -17.68
CA TYR A 55 14.70 12.31 -16.78
C TYR A 55 14.31 13.78 -16.56
N SER A 56 13.10 14.01 -16.08
CA SER A 56 12.58 15.35 -15.81
C SER A 56 11.90 15.40 -14.45
N GLY A 57 10.95 16.32 -14.25
CA GLY A 57 10.24 16.50 -13.00
C GLY A 57 10.76 17.68 -12.18
N ARG A 58 10.35 17.72 -10.91
CA ARG A 58 10.65 18.82 -9.99
C ARG A 58 12.00 18.71 -9.31
N ASN A 59 12.53 17.50 -9.19
CA ASN A 59 13.69 17.20 -8.36
C ASN A 59 14.77 16.53 -9.20
N VAL A 60 16.01 16.95 -8.98
CA VAL A 60 17.21 16.21 -9.42
C VAL A 60 17.35 14.94 -8.56
N ILE A 61 17.94 13.87 -9.08
CA ILE A 61 18.33 12.68 -8.30
C ILE A 61 19.11 13.12 -7.05
N GLN A 62 18.54 12.84 -5.88
CA GLN A 62 19.10 13.26 -4.59
C GLN A 62 19.76 12.11 -3.81
N LYS A 63 19.21 10.89 -3.90
CA LYS A 63 19.65 9.72 -3.12
C LYS A 63 21.12 9.37 -3.41
N SER A 64 21.90 9.18 -2.35
CA SER A 64 23.34 8.94 -2.44
C SER A 64 23.70 7.68 -3.21
N ASN A 65 22.97 6.58 -3.01
CA ASN A 65 23.20 5.33 -3.73
C ASN A 65 22.98 5.48 -5.25
N LEU A 66 21.97 6.25 -5.68
CA LEU A 66 21.70 6.52 -7.10
C LEU A 66 22.74 7.47 -7.71
N LYS A 67 23.18 8.50 -6.97
CA LYS A 67 24.29 9.36 -7.42
C LYS A 67 25.57 8.57 -7.63
N LEU A 68 25.91 7.69 -6.69
CA LEU A 68 27.06 6.79 -6.81
C LEU A 68 26.90 5.80 -7.96
N MET A 69 25.70 5.26 -8.19
CA MET A 69 25.41 4.40 -9.33
C MET A 69 25.69 5.13 -10.65
N VAL A 70 25.15 6.34 -10.83
CA VAL A 70 25.35 7.14 -12.03
C VAL A 70 26.84 7.49 -12.22
N GLU A 71 27.52 7.93 -11.16
CA GLU A 71 28.92 8.34 -11.21
C GLU A 71 29.86 7.16 -11.47
N LEU A 72 29.79 6.09 -10.67
CA LEU A 72 30.74 4.97 -10.73
C LEU A 72 30.52 4.09 -11.96
N LEU A 73 29.30 4.04 -12.51
CA LEU A 73 29.01 3.32 -13.76
C LEU A 73 29.09 4.22 -15.00
N ASN A 74 29.39 5.52 -14.85
CA ASN A 74 29.45 6.51 -15.93
C ASN A 74 28.17 6.55 -16.78
N ILE A 75 27.00 6.49 -16.15
CA ILE A 75 25.70 6.48 -16.84
C ILE A 75 25.43 7.89 -17.38
N PRO A 76 25.23 8.08 -18.69
CA PRO A 76 25.05 9.39 -19.31
C PRO A 76 23.59 9.88 -19.19
N ILE A 77 23.04 9.86 -17.98
CA ILE A 77 21.68 10.35 -17.70
C ILE A 77 21.67 11.87 -17.49
N GLU A 78 20.81 12.56 -18.23
CA GLU A 78 20.68 14.02 -18.21
C GLU A 78 19.40 14.45 -17.49
N TYR A 79 19.48 15.47 -16.64
CA TYR A 79 18.29 16.09 -16.05
C TYR A 79 17.77 17.20 -16.96
N ILE A 80 16.50 17.12 -17.33
CA ILE A 80 15.77 18.15 -18.07
C ILE A 80 14.79 18.83 -17.10
N PRO A 81 15.05 20.08 -16.68
CA PRO A 81 14.13 20.81 -15.81
C PRO A 81 12.72 20.92 -16.42
N ALA A 82 11.69 20.84 -15.58
CA ALA A 82 10.29 20.90 -16.01
C ALA A 82 9.75 22.34 -16.19
N ASP A 83 10.61 23.36 -16.34
CA ASP A 83 10.19 24.75 -16.51
C ASP A 83 9.54 25.02 -17.88
N GLU A 84 8.70 26.06 -17.95
CA GLU A 84 7.53 26.24 -18.85
C GLU A 84 7.74 26.14 -20.38
N GLU A 85 8.96 25.96 -20.87
CA GLU A 85 9.19 25.63 -22.28
C GLU A 85 9.01 24.12 -22.49
N THR A 86 7.96 23.72 -23.21
CA THR A 86 7.79 22.30 -23.58
C THR A 86 8.98 21.82 -24.39
N VAL A 87 9.86 21.06 -23.73
CA VAL A 87 11.01 20.42 -24.35
C VAL A 87 10.52 19.49 -25.44
N TYR A 88 11.10 19.64 -26.63
CA TYR A 88 10.79 18.84 -27.81
C TYR A 88 11.99 17.96 -28.15
N CYS A 89 11.75 16.65 -28.28
CA CYS A 89 12.72 15.66 -28.72
C CYS A 89 12.33 15.17 -30.13
N PRO A 90 13.10 15.47 -31.18
CA PRO A 90 12.83 14.92 -32.51
C PRO A 90 12.97 13.39 -32.51
N GLY A 91 12.32 12.73 -33.47
CA GLY A 91 12.41 11.28 -33.64
C GLY A 91 11.55 10.50 -32.63
N LEU A 92 12.16 9.58 -31.91
CA LEU A 92 11.44 8.67 -31.01
C LEU A 92 11.78 8.99 -29.55
N LEU A 93 10.75 9.17 -28.72
CA LEU A 93 10.85 9.17 -27.27
C LEU A 93 10.35 7.84 -26.73
N ILE A 94 11.18 7.12 -25.97
CA ILE A 94 10.81 5.90 -25.25
C ILE A 94 10.72 6.24 -23.77
N THR A 95 9.54 6.14 -23.16
CA THR A 95 9.46 6.12 -21.69
C THR A 95 9.81 4.72 -21.19
N VAL A 96 10.68 4.65 -20.19
CA VAL A 96 11.14 3.39 -19.60
C VAL A 96 10.78 3.36 -18.12
N ASP A 97 10.28 2.22 -17.66
CA ASP A 97 9.81 2.03 -16.28
C ASP A 97 8.71 3.02 -15.86
N CYS A 98 7.99 3.53 -16.86
CA CYS A 98 6.84 4.41 -16.73
C CYS A 98 6.13 4.54 -18.08
N GLN A 99 4.88 5.00 -18.02
CA GLN A 99 4.01 5.13 -19.19
C GLN A 99 3.83 6.60 -19.55
N TYR A 100 3.96 6.92 -20.84
CA TYR A 100 3.84 8.28 -21.33
C TYR A 100 2.48 8.91 -20.96
N GLY A 101 2.50 9.98 -20.17
CA GLY A 101 1.29 10.67 -19.69
C GLY A 101 0.75 10.19 -18.33
N ALA A 102 1.39 9.19 -17.71
CA ALA A 102 1.11 8.82 -16.33
C ALA A 102 1.53 9.93 -15.34
N GLY A 103 0.95 9.92 -14.14
CA GLY A 103 1.14 11.00 -13.15
C GLY A 103 2.56 11.12 -12.58
N ASN A 104 3.43 10.14 -12.84
CA ASN A 104 4.81 10.08 -12.35
C ASN A 104 5.86 10.50 -13.40
N VAL A 105 5.46 10.90 -14.60
CA VAL A 105 6.37 11.30 -15.69
C VAL A 105 5.95 12.63 -16.31
N THR A 106 6.89 13.58 -16.38
CA THR A 106 6.72 14.86 -17.05
C THR A 106 6.69 14.64 -18.55
N GLN A 107 5.66 15.13 -19.23
CA GLN A 107 5.47 14.90 -20.65
C GLN A 107 6.45 15.73 -21.51
N ILE A 108 7.41 15.06 -22.13
CA ILE A 108 8.27 15.62 -23.18
C ILE A 108 7.60 15.38 -24.53
N LYS A 109 7.57 16.38 -25.41
CA LYS A 109 6.96 16.22 -26.75
C LYS A 109 7.95 15.55 -27.71
N ALA A 110 7.45 14.67 -28.60
CA ALA A 110 8.27 14.05 -29.64
C ALA A 110 7.45 13.69 -30.89
N ASP A 111 8.12 13.38 -32.01
CA ASP A 111 7.45 12.94 -33.25
C ASP A 111 6.75 11.59 -33.07
N LYS A 112 7.37 10.68 -32.31
CA LYS A 112 6.86 9.35 -31.96
C LYS A 112 7.13 9.02 -30.51
N ILE A 113 6.20 8.27 -29.92
CA ILE A 113 6.23 7.82 -28.52
C ILE A 113 6.25 6.30 -28.50
N GLY A 114 7.09 5.74 -27.64
CA GLY A 114 7.06 4.33 -27.26
C GLY A 114 7.15 4.16 -25.74
N ILE A 115 6.71 3.01 -25.26
CA ILE A 115 6.65 2.68 -23.83
C ILE A 115 7.30 1.31 -23.62
N ILE A 116 8.21 1.20 -22.65
CA ILE A 116 8.76 -0.07 -22.17
C ILE A 116 8.60 -0.08 -20.65
N ASP A 117 7.71 -0.93 -20.14
CA ASP A 117 7.32 -0.90 -18.72
C ASP A 117 6.93 -2.30 -18.21
N HIS A 118 7.06 -2.52 -16.90
CA HIS A 118 6.66 -3.77 -16.22
C HIS A 118 5.48 -3.58 -15.25
N HIS A 119 5.02 -2.34 -15.06
CA HIS A 119 3.84 -2.05 -14.25
C HIS A 119 2.54 -2.46 -14.97
N GLN A 120 1.42 -2.41 -14.24
CA GLN A 120 0.10 -2.59 -14.86
C GLN A 120 -0.16 -1.49 -15.88
N ALA A 121 -0.76 -1.82 -17.02
CA ALA A 121 -1.09 -0.84 -18.04
C ALA A 121 -2.10 0.19 -17.49
N GLU A 122 -1.73 1.47 -17.54
CA GLU A 122 -2.55 2.62 -17.15
C GLU A 122 -2.94 3.47 -18.37
N ILE A 123 -2.08 3.47 -19.41
CA ILE A 123 -2.25 4.23 -20.63
C ILE A 123 -2.55 3.28 -21.79
N GLU A 124 -3.63 3.55 -22.51
CA GLU A 124 -4.02 2.85 -23.74
C GLU A 124 -3.59 3.67 -24.97
N ASP A 125 -3.68 3.08 -26.17
CA ASP A 125 -3.51 3.76 -27.47
C ASP A 125 -2.10 4.27 -27.85
N VAL A 126 -1.03 3.80 -27.20
CA VAL A 126 0.35 4.03 -27.68
C VAL A 126 0.84 2.81 -28.47
N GLU A 127 0.94 2.96 -29.80
CA GLU A 127 1.25 1.87 -30.75
C GLU A 127 2.56 1.13 -30.41
N LEU A 128 3.61 1.85 -30.01
CA LEU A 128 4.93 1.30 -29.73
C LEU A 128 5.10 0.96 -28.23
N SER A 129 4.17 0.18 -27.67
CA SER A 129 4.20 -0.20 -26.26
C SER A 129 4.56 -1.66 -26.06
N ILE A 130 5.57 -1.91 -25.23
CA ILE A 130 5.92 -3.24 -24.71
C ILE A 130 5.75 -3.18 -23.20
N ILE A 131 4.62 -3.69 -22.71
CA ILE A 131 4.31 -3.74 -21.28
C ILE A 131 4.19 -5.20 -20.86
N HIS A 132 5.02 -5.63 -19.91
CA HIS A 132 4.99 -7.00 -19.39
C HIS A 132 4.80 -7.01 -17.86
N ALA A 133 3.54 -6.88 -17.44
CA ALA A 133 3.16 -7.02 -16.05
C ALA A 133 3.59 -8.39 -15.47
N GLY A 134 4.18 -8.39 -14.28
CA GLY A 134 4.56 -9.61 -13.55
C GLY A 134 6.03 -10.01 -13.62
N LEU A 135 6.91 -9.13 -14.14
CA LEU A 135 8.35 -9.21 -13.93
C LEU A 135 8.73 -8.45 -12.65
N GLY A 136 9.78 -8.89 -11.96
CA GLY A 136 10.26 -8.26 -10.72
C GLY A 136 10.86 -6.88 -10.91
N GLY A 137 11.09 -6.45 -12.15
CA GLY A 137 11.55 -5.11 -12.51
C GLY A 137 11.56 -4.90 -14.02
N CYS A 138 11.55 -3.63 -14.45
CA CYS A 138 11.77 -3.25 -15.85
C CYS A 138 13.16 -3.69 -16.33
N ALA A 139 14.15 -3.83 -15.44
CA ALA A 139 15.50 -4.28 -15.79
C ALA A 139 15.48 -5.68 -16.41
N THR A 140 14.62 -6.58 -15.90
CA THR A 140 14.41 -7.92 -16.49
C THR A 140 13.80 -7.83 -17.88
N LEU A 141 12.83 -6.94 -18.08
CA LEU A 141 12.20 -6.72 -19.39
C LEU A 141 13.23 -6.23 -20.40
N VAL A 142 13.99 -5.18 -20.05
CA VAL A 142 15.02 -4.62 -20.93
C VAL A 142 16.11 -5.64 -21.22
N TRP A 143 16.60 -6.37 -20.22
CA TRP A 143 17.58 -7.45 -20.41
C TRP A 143 17.09 -8.49 -21.41
N LYS A 144 15.84 -8.96 -21.26
CA LYS A 144 15.21 -9.91 -22.18
C LYS A 144 15.16 -9.31 -23.59
N LEU A 145 14.67 -8.09 -23.74
CA LEU A 145 14.49 -7.44 -25.03
C LEU A 145 15.82 -7.23 -25.79
N ILE A 146 16.86 -6.74 -25.12
CA ILE A 146 18.17 -6.51 -25.77
C ILE A 146 18.84 -7.84 -26.14
N ARG A 147 18.75 -8.86 -25.27
CA ARG A 147 19.28 -10.20 -25.52
C ARG A 147 18.57 -10.88 -26.69
N ASP A 148 17.25 -10.84 -26.73
CA ASP A 148 16.44 -11.44 -27.80
C ASP A 148 16.70 -10.76 -29.16
N ASN A 149 17.26 -9.54 -29.15
CA ASN A 149 17.72 -8.82 -30.35
C ASN A 149 19.25 -8.89 -30.57
N GLY A 150 19.91 -9.88 -29.95
CA GLY A 150 21.29 -10.25 -30.20
C GLY A 150 22.34 -9.34 -29.54
N TYR A 151 21.95 -8.51 -28.57
CA TYR A 151 22.88 -7.72 -27.78
C TYR A 151 23.37 -8.53 -26.58
N VAL A 152 24.69 -8.64 -26.43
CA VAL A 152 25.31 -9.36 -25.32
C VAL A 152 25.58 -8.38 -24.19
N VAL A 153 25.01 -8.65 -23.01
CA VAL A 153 25.25 -7.84 -21.81
C VAL A 153 26.60 -8.20 -21.21
N THR A 154 27.49 -7.20 -21.17
CA THR A 154 28.79 -7.24 -20.49
C THR A 154 28.81 -6.22 -19.36
N ASP A 155 29.85 -6.24 -18.53
CA ASP A 155 30.03 -5.25 -17.46
C ASP A 155 31.21 -4.30 -17.70
N ASP A 156 31.83 -4.32 -18.89
CA ASP A 156 32.93 -3.43 -19.28
C ASP A 156 32.56 -1.94 -19.20
N ASN A 157 31.27 -1.64 -19.41
CA ASN A 157 30.67 -0.31 -19.29
C ASN A 157 29.71 -0.19 -18.09
N GLY A 158 29.74 -1.14 -17.15
CA GLY A 158 28.87 -1.17 -15.97
C GLY A 158 27.41 -1.57 -16.23
N LEU A 159 27.04 -1.98 -17.45
CA LEU A 159 25.64 -2.29 -17.80
C LEU A 159 25.07 -3.46 -17.00
N GLY A 160 25.82 -4.56 -16.89
CA GLY A 160 25.38 -5.72 -16.11
C GLY A 160 25.12 -5.36 -14.64
N THR A 161 26.01 -4.56 -14.05
CA THR A 161 25.85 -4.01 -12.69
C THR A 161 24.65 -3.08 -12.57
N ALA A 162 24.38 -2.23 -13.57
CA ALA A 162 23.24 -1.31 -13.55
C ALA A 162 21.90 -2.07 -13.57
N LEU A 163 21.76 -3.04 -14.49
CA LEU A 163 20.56 -3.87 -14.59
C LEU A 163 20.37 -4.75 -13.34
N TYR A 164 21.44 -5.36 -12.83
CA TYR A 164 21.40 -6.15 -11.60
C TYR A 164 20.91 -5.30 -10.41
N TYR A 165 21.45 -4.09 -10.26
CA TYR A 165 21.10 -3.23 -9.14
C TYR A 165 19.65 -2.72 -9.24
N GLY A 166 19.16 -2.45 -10.45
CA GLY A 166 17.76 -2.12 -10.69
C GLY A 166 16.81 -3.23 -10.23
N LEU A 167 17.02 -4.46 -10.70
CA LEU A 167 16.23 -5.61 -10.27
C LEU A 167 16.34 -5.85 -8.76
N TYR A 168 17.53 -5.67 -8.17
CA TYR A 168 17.75 -5.82 -6.74
C TYR A 168 16.90 -4.85 -5.91
N THR A 169 16.78 -3.59 -6.34
CA THR A 169 16.00 -2.60 -5.58
C THR A 169 14.51 -2.82 -5.72
N ASP A 170 14.04 -3.17 -6.91
CA ASP A 170 12.60 -3.25 -7.19
C ASP A 170 11.95 -4.51 -6.60
N THR A 171 12.73 -5.58 -6.45
CA THR A 171 12.31 -6.85 -5.81
C THR A 171 12.53 -6.88 -4.29
N ASN A 172 12.63 -5.72 -3.64
CA ASN A 172 12.89 -5.61 -2.21
C ASN A 172 14.11 -6.46 -1.78
N GLN A 173 15.25 -6.23 -2.41
CA GLN A 173 16.50 -6.96 -2.14
C GLN A 173 16.39 -8.46 -2.45
N PHE A 174 15.68 -8.80 -3.53
CA PHE A 174 15.37 -10.17 -3.96
C PHE A 174 14.41 -10.96 -3.06
N ALA A 175 13.82 -10.34 -2.04
CA ALA A 175 12.79 -11.00 -1.22
C ALA A 175 11.52 -11.32 -2.02
N GLU A 176 11.26 -10.56 -3.10
CA GLU A 176 10.04 -10.62 -3.90
C GLU A 176 10.29 -11.15 -5.33
N LEU A 177 11.22 -12.10 -5.47
CA LEU A 177 11.50 -12.77 -6.75
C LEU A 177 10.51 -13.91 -7.04
N TYR A 178 9.47 -13.61 -7.81
CA TYR A 178 8.46 -14.58 -8.21
C TYR A 178 8.65 -15.13 -9.64
N ASN A 179 9.09 -14.30 -10.59
CA ASN A 179 9.19 -14.71 -12.00
C ASN A 179 10.52 -15.44 -12.28
N PRO A 180 10.50 -16.61 -12.96
CA PRO A 180 11.73 -17.30 -13.35
C PRO A 180 12.70 -16.46 -14.20
N LEU A 181 12.19 -15.55 -15.05
CA LEU A 181 13.03 -14.69 -15.88
C LEU A 181 13.92 -13.75 -15.07
N ASP A 182 13.46 -13.32 -13.89
CA ASP A 182 14.26 -12.48 -12.99
C ASP A 182 15.50 -13.26 -12.49
N ARG A 183 15.32 -14.55 -12.20
CA ARG A 183 16.44 -15.44 -11.80
C ARG A 183 17.37 -15.72 -12.97
N ASP A 184 16.82 -15.98 -14.15
CA ASP A 184 17.61 -16.19 -15.36
C ASP A 184 18.50 -14.98 -15.66
N MET A 185 17.98 -13.76 -15.46
CA MET A 185 18.77 -12.54 -15.59
C MET A 185 19.91 -12.48 -14.57
N ILE A 186 19.62 -12.71 -13.29
CA ILE A 186 20.60 -12.71 -12.20
C ILE A 186 21.76 -13.68 -12.49
N ASP A 187 21.43 -14.88 -12.98
CA ASP A 187 22.42 -15.92 -13.29
C ASP A 187 23.25 -15.59 -14.55
N ALA A 188 22.66 -14.86 -15.50
CA ALA A 188 23.27 -14.63 -16.81
C ALA A 188 24.16 -13.37 -16.88
N ILE A 189 23.84 -12.31 -16.15
CA ILE A 189 24.54 -11.02 -16.29
C ILE A 189 25.85 -11.00 -15.48
N PRO A 190 26.97 -10.55 -16.08
CA PRO A 190 28.17 -10.25 -15.31
C PRO A 190 27.93 -9.03 -14.41
N VAL A 191 28.46 -9.05 -13.19
CA VAL A 191 28.26 -7.99 -12.19
C VAL A 191 29.50 -7.75 -11.35
N GLN A 192 29.82 -6.47 -11.12
CA GLN A 192 30.81 -6.04 -10.14
C GLN A 192 30.20 -6.02 -8.74
N GLN A 193 30.35 -7.12 -8.02
CA GLN A 193 29.82 -7.30 -6.66
C GLN A 193 30.29 -6.23 -5.65
N SER A 194 31.48 -5.66 -5.84
CA SER A 194 31.99 -4.54 -5.03
C SER A 194 31.12 -3.29 -5.19
N LEU A 195 30.71 -2.95 -6.41
CA LEU A 195 29.83 -1.80 -6.68
C LEU A 195 28.44 -2.03 -6.13
N ILE A 196 27.87 -3.23 -6.30
CA ILE A 196 26.58 -3.61 -5.67
C ILE A 196 26.66 -3.44 -4.16
N THR A 197 27.74 -3.90 -3.53
CA THR A 197 27.96 -3.73 -2.08
C THR A 197 28.03 -2.25 -1.72
N THR A 198 28.71 -1.43 -2.49
CA THR A 198 28.77 0.02 -2.27
C THR A 198 27.39 0.66 -2.36
N PHE A 199 26.63 0.41 -3.44
CA PHE A 199 25.31 1.04 -3.63
C PHE A 199 24.33 0.65 -2.53
N ARG A 200 24.27 -0.64 -2.18
CA ARG A 200 23.41 -1.17 -1.10
C ARG A 200 23.68 -0.53 0.26
N ASN A 201 24.92 -0.13 0.53
CA ASN A 201 25.32 0.43 1.82
C ASN A 201 25.37 1.96 1.83
N SER A 202 25.04 2.63 0.72
CA SER A 202 25.13 4.09 0.56
C SER A 202 23.77 4.77 0.52
N ASN A 203 22.79 4.26 1.28
CA ASN A 203 21.42 4.79 1.29
C ASN A 203 21.24 6.08 2.12
N ILE A 204 22.23 6.45 2.93
CA ILE A 204 22.17 7.59 3.86
C ILE A 204 23.40 8.47 3.61
N SER A 205 23.18 9.75 3.33
CA SER A 205 24.26 10.73 3.21
C SER A 205 24.84 11.13 4.57
N LEU A 206 26.04 11.72 4.58
CA LEU A 206 26.63 12.26 5.82
C LEU A 206 25.73 13.32 6.48
N GLU A 207 25.10 14.17 5.68
CA GLU A 207 24.15 15.17 6.19
C GLU A 207 22.92 14.50 6.81
N GLU A 208 22.35 13.48 6.17
CA GLU A 208 21.20 12.74 6.71
C GLU A 208 21.55 11.94 7.97
N LEU A 209 22.78 11.41 8.07
CA LEU A 209 23.30 10.80 9.27
C LEU A 209 23.33 11.81 10.44
N ASP A 210 23.83 13.02 10.19
CA ASP A 210 23.83 14.11 11.17
C ASP A 210 22.41 14.53 11.55
N ILE A 211 21.49 14.60 10.58
CA ILE A 211 20.08 14.91 10.83
C ILE A 211 19.44 13.84 11.73
N ALA A 212 19.61 12.55 11.39
CA ALA A 212 19.07 11.44 12.15
C ALA A 212 19.66 11.39 13.57
N GLY A 213 20.99 11.49 13.70
CA GLY A 213 21.67 11.46 14.99
C GLY A 213 21.25 12.61 15.91
N ASN A 214 21.09 13.82 15.37
CA ASN A 214 20.60 14.97 16.15
C ASN A 214 19.11 14.83 16.52
N ALA A 215 18.27 14.36 15.60
CA ALA A 215 16.85 14.11 15.87
C ALA A 215 16.67 13.09 17.00
N MET A 216 17.40 11.96 16.94
CA MET A 216 17.36 10.92 17.98
C MET A 216 17.81 11.41 19.36
N ARG A 217 18.65 12.45 19.46
CA ARG A 217 19.00 13.07 20.76
C ARG A 217 17.88 13.95 21.32
N GLY A 218 17.06 14.55 20.45
CA GLY A 218 16.02 15.52 20.79
C GLY A 218 14.64 14.91 21.03
N TYR A 219 14.55 13.63 21.40
CA TYR A 219 13.27 12.96 21.59
C TYR A 219 12.53 13.45 22.82
N THR A 220 11.20 13.50 22.72
CA THR A 220 10.30 13.66 23.86
C THR A 220 9.58 12.34 24.10
N TYR A 221 9.72 11.78 25.30
CA TYR A 221 9.13 10.50 25.67
C TYR A 221 7.96 10.67 26.65
N ASN A 222 6.90 9.90 26.45
CA ASN A 222 5.79 9.76 27.38
C ASN A 222 5.85 8.37 28.02
N GLU A 223 6.09 8.32 29.33
CA GLU A 223 6.23 7.04 30.06
C GLU A 223 4.91 6.28 30.22
N LYS A 224 3.79 6.99 30.40
CA LYS A 224 2.47 6.38 30.61
C LYS A 224 2.01 5.60 29.38
N TYR A 225 2.17 6.19 28.20
CA TYR A 225 1.70 5.63 26.93
C TYR A 225 2.83 5.12 26.04
N ARG A 226 4.07 5.11 26.55
CA ARG A 226 5.25 4.51 25.91
C ARG A 226 5.45 4.95 24.46
N PHE A 227 5.32 6.25 24.19
CA PHE A 227 5.55 6.82 22.85
C PHE A 227 6.64 7.88 22.84
N ALA A 228 7.22 8.09 21.66
CA ALA A 228 8.15 9.18 21.40
C ALA A 228 7.64 10.16 20.33
N VAL A 229 7.90 11.45 20.54
CA VAL A 229 7.76 12.50 19.53
C VAL A 229 9.15 13.07 19.26
N VAL A 230 9.54 13.10 17.99
CA VAL A 230 10.87 13.54 17.55
C VAL A 230 10.72 14.54 16.42
N ARG A 231 11.41 15.68 16.56
CA ARG A 231 11.59 16.62 15.45
C ARG A 231 12.93 16.37 14.77
N SER A 232 12.91 16.27 13.45
CA SER A 232 14.13 16.34 12.64
C SER A 232 14.21 17.64 11.87
N LYS A 233 15.41 17.96 11.39
CA LYS A 233 15.60 18.96 10.33
C LYS A 233 14.91 18.50 9.03
N PRO A 234 14.66 19.40 8.06
CA PRO A 234 14.18 19.02 6.74
C PRO A 234 15.07 17.95 6.13
N CYS A 235 14.47 16.85 5.70
CA CYS A 235 15.14 15.69 5.10
C CYS A 235 14.16 14.90 4.23
N ASP A 236 14.70 13.93 3.49
CA ASP A 236 13.89 12.98 2.74
C ASP A 236 12.95 12.18 3.68
N PRO A 237 11.70 11.91 3.27
CA PRO A 237 10.75 11.13 4.09
C PRO A 237 11.29 9.77 4.56
N ASN A 238 12.18 9.13 3.79
CA ASN A 238 12.79 7.86 4.18
C ASN A 238 13.63 7.99 5.45
N ILE A 239 14.24 9.15 5.70
CA ILE A 239 15.01 9.42 6.92
C ILE A 239 14.07 9.52 8.14
N LEU A 240 12.88 10.11 7.99
CA LEU A 240 11.87 10.08 9.06
C LEU A 240 11.47 8.63 9.39
N GLY A 241 11.33 7.80 8.35
CA GLY A 241 11.07 6.37 8.49
C GLY A 241 12.18 5.64 9.24
N LEU A 242 13.44 5.85 8.82
CA LEU A 242 14.63 5.28 9.46
C LEU A 242 14.71 5.64 10.95
N ILE A 243 14.47 6.90 11.30
CA ILE A 243 14.48 7.35 12.69
C ILE A 243 13.41 6.61 13.48
N ASN A 244 12.18 6.50 12.97
CA ASN A 244 11.13 5.76 13.69
C ASN A 244 11.43 4.26 13.81
N ASP A 245 11.96 3.63 12.76
CA ASP A 245 12.30 2.20 12.77
C ASP A 245 13.40 1.90 13.81
N PHE A 246 14.29 2.85 14.09
CA PHE A 246 15.22 2.77 15.22
C PHE A 246 14.52 2.98 16.57
N LEU A 247 13.65 4.00 16.68
CA LEU A 247 12.93 4.30 17.93
C LEU A 247 12.08 3.12 18.41
N LEU A 248 11.42 2.39 17.49
CA LEU A 248 10.63 1.20 17.84
C LEU A 248 11.46 0.02 18.36
N GLN A 249 12.78 0.02 18.17
CA GLN A 249 13.66 -1.01 18.75
C GLN A 249 14.02 -0.70 20.21
N VAL A 250 13.62 0.46 20.74
CA VAL A 250 13.82 0.82 22.14
C VAL A 250 12.77 0.07 22.99
N ASP A 251 13.23 -0.66 24.02
CA ASP A 251 12.42 -1.51 24.89
C ASP A 251 11.22 -0.80 25.57
N LYS A 252 11.27 0.53 25.64
CA LYS A 252 10.24 1.38 26.24
C LYS A 252 9.35 2.12 25.24
N MET A 253 9.49 1.87 23.94
CA MET A 253 8.73 2.58 22.90
C MET A 253 7.85 1.61 22.11
N ASP A 254 6.54 1.85 22.18
CA ASP A 254 5.55 1.08 21.45
C ASP A 254 5.12 1.82 20.17
N ASN A 255 5.24 3.15 20.18
CA ASN A 255 4.79 4.04 19.12
C ASN A 255 5.74 5.24 18.98
N SER A 256 5.91 5.74 17.75
CA SER A 256 6.69 6.95 17.52
C SER A 256 6.11 7.83 16.41
N VAL A 257 6.29 9.13 16.58
CA VAL A 257 6.02 10.15 15.56
C VAL A 257 7.30 10.95 15.36
N VAL A 258 7.86 10.85 14.15
CA VAL A 258 8.96 11.71 13.72
C VAL A 258 8.42 12.68 12.69
N PHE A 259 8.70 13.96 12.86
CA PHE A 259 8.25 14.99 11.93
C PHE A 259 9.37 15.97 11.58
N ASN A 260 9.27 16.57 10.40
CA ASN A 260 10.07 17.73 10.04
C ASN A 260 9.18 18.85 9.51
N GLU A 261 9.72 20.07 9.56
CA GLU A 261 9.06 21.26 9.05
C GLU A 261 9.71 21.66 7.71
N ASN A 262 8.89 21.95 6.71
CA ASN A 262 9.33 22.54 5.45
C ASN A 262 8.57 23.86 5.18
N SER A 263 8.76 24.45 4.01
CA SER A 263 8.10 25.71 3.62
C SER A 263 6.57 25.61 3.60
N GLU A 264 6.02 24.44 3.26
CA GLU A 264 4.59 24.23 3.08
C GLU A 264 3.87 23.73 4.35
N GLY A 265 4.58 23.08 5.27
CA GLY A 265 3.97 22.32 6.35
C GLY A 265 4.90 21.42 7.14
N TYR A 266 4.30 20.42 7.77
CA TYR A 266 4.97 19.40 8.56
C TYR A 266 4.75 18.05 7.93
N LYS A 267 5.83 17.39 7.48
CA LYS A 267 5.77 15.98 7.08
C LYS A 267 5.91 15.13 8.33
N ILE A 268 5.07 14.11 8.45
CA ILE A 268 5.08 13.18 9.58
C ILE A 268 5.30 11.75 9.09
N SER A 269 6.03 10.98 9.88
CA SER A 269 6.13 9.54 9.77
C SER A 269 5.76 8.95 11.13
N VAL A 270 4.85 7.98 11.11
CA VAL A 270 4.29 7.31 12.30
C VAL A 270 4.68 5.83 12.24
N ARG A 271 5.07 5.29 13.38
CA ARG A 271 5.26 3.84 13.56
C ARG A 271 4.56 3.33 14.81
N SER A 272 4.08 2.10 14.71
CA SER A 272 3.54 1.33 15.83
C SER A 272 4.03 -0.11 15.78
N CYS A 273 4.34 -0.71 16.93
CA CYS A 273 4.60 -2.14 17.09
C CYS A 273 3.59 -2.84 18.02
N VAL A 274 2.51 -2.16 18.40
CA VAL A 274 1.49 -2.70 19.31
C VAL A 274 0.14 -2.74 18.63
N ARG A 275 -0.64 -3.78 18.91
CA ARG A 275 -1.92 -3.99 18.22
C ARG A 275 -2.98 -2.93 18.60
N GLU A 276 -2.77 -2.23 19.70
CA GLU A 276 -3.68 -1.23 20.25
C GLU A 276 -3.68 0.07 19.45
N VAL A 277 -2.65 0.29 18.64
CA VAL A 277 -2.45 1.51 17.87
C VAL A 277 -2.26 1.17 16.41
N ASP A 278 -3.23 1.53 15.57
CA ASP A 278 -3.04 1.51 14.12
C ASP A 278 -2.32 2.80 13.71
N ALA A 279 -1.15 2.70 13.09
CA ALA A 279 -0.35 3.84 12.68
C ALA A 279 -1.06 4.72 11.63
N SER A 280 -1.87 4.11 10.74
CA SER A 280 -2.69 4.82 9.75
C SER A 280 -3.80 5.61 10.43
N GLU A 281 -4.49 4.99 11.39
CA GLU A 281 -5.51 5.65 12.21
C GLU A 281 -4.90 6.82 12.99
N LEU A 282 -3.75 6.59 13.63
CA LEU A 282 -3.04 7.61 14.37
C LEU A 282 -2.60 8.77 13.46
N ALA A 283 -2.06 8.50 12.27
CA ALA A 283 -1.69 9.54 11.31
C ALA A 283 -2.91 10.37 10.88
N GLY A 284 -4.05 9.73 10.61
CA GLY A 284 -5.32 10.40 10.33
C GLY A 284 -5.78 11.27 11.51
N PHE A 285 -5.66 10.77 12.74
CA PHE A 285 -5.98 11.51 13.95
C PHE A 285 -5.07 12.74 14.09
N LEU A 286 -3.76 12.59 14.00
CA LEU A 286 -2.78 13.68 14.12
C LEU A 286 -2.97 14.80 13.09
N THR A 287 -3.53 14.48 11.92
CA THR A 287 -3.68 15.42 10.79
C THR A 287 -5.09 15.98 10.64
N LYS A 288 -6.06 15.52 11.44
CA LYS A 288 -7.48 15.88 11.35
C LYS A 288 -7.71 17.39 11.24
N ASP A 289 -8.48 17.77 10.21
CA ASP A 289 -8.86 19.14 9.79
C ASP A 289 -7.73 20.03 9.20
N ILE A 290 -6.47 19.68 9.40
CA ILE A 290 -5.31 20.53 9.06
C ILE A 290 -4.36 19.90 8.05
N GLY A 291 -4.61 18.66 7.65
CA GLY A 291 -3.72 17.87 6.82
C GLY A 291 -4.38 16.61 6.28
N SER A 292 -3.54 15.69 5.84
CA SER A 292 -3.90 14.33 5.46
C SER A 292 -2.88 13.35 6.04
N GLY A 293 -3.35 12.20 6.49
CA GLY A 293 -2.52 11.14 7.04
C GLY A 293 -3.13 9.78 6.75
N GLY A 294 -2.27 8.77 6.62
CA GLY A 294 -2.67 7.40 6.32
C GLY A 294 -1.46 6.53 6.00
N GLY A 295 -1.73 5.25 5.76
CA GLY A 295 -0.72 4.25 5.43
C GLY A 295 -1.17 2.86 5.87
N HIS A 296 -0.22 2.09 6.39
CA HIS A 296 -0.44 0.74 6.90
C HIS A 296 -0.52 0.72 8.43
N TYR A 297 -0.95 -0.43 8.94
CA TYR A 297 -1.16 -0.69 10.36
C TYR A 297 0.07 -0.38 11.23
N GLU A 298 1.26 -0.76 10.78
CA GLU A 298 2.52 -0.54 11.53
C GLU A 298 3.26 0.74 11.10
N LYS A 299 3.02 1.19 9.85
CA LYS A 299 3.79 2.27 9.21
C LYS A 299 2.87 3.20 8.45
N ALA A 300 2.85 4.46 8.85
CA ALA A 300 2.05 5.49 8.19
C ALA A 300 2.82 6.79 8.04
N GLY A 301 2.26 7.68 7.23
CA GLY A 301 2.79 9.03 7.02
C GLY A 301 1.68 10.04 6.91
N GLY A 302 2.07 11.30 6.76
CA GLY A 302 1.12 12.37 6.56
C GLY A 302 1.76 13.72 6.38
N PHE A 303 0.91 14.70 6.14
CA PHE A 303 1.31 16.09 5.98
C PHE A 303 0.31 17.02 6.64
N ILE A 304 0.81 17.97 7.43
CA ILE A 304 0.01 19.05 8.03
C ILE A 304 0.37 20.37 7.34
N SER A 305 -0.62 21.08 6.82
CA SER A 305 -0.39 22.39 6.20
C SER A 305 -0.02 23.43 7.25
N LYS A 306 1.10 24.15 7.05
CA LYS A 306 1.55 25.22 7.96
C LYS A 306 0.49 26.30 8.12
N LYS A 307 -0.16 26.70 7.02
CA LYS A 307 -1.23 27.70 7.01
C LYS A 307 -2.45 27.26 7.84
N LYS A 308 -2.88 26.00 7.70
CA LYS A 308 -4.02 25.47 8.48
C LYS A 308 -3.64 25.30 9.96
N TYR A 309 -2.43 24.84 10.24
CA TYR A 309 -1.90 24.70 11.59
C TYR A 309 -1.87 26.04 12.32
N GLN A 310 -1.24 27.06 11.74
CA GLN A 310 -1.16 28.41 12.32
C GLN A 310 -2.54 29.03 12.52
N LYS A 311 -3.46 28.85 11.57
CA LYS A 311 -4.84 29.34 11.71
C LYS A 311 -5.58 28.73 12.90
N LYS A 312 -5.33 27.45 13.21
CA LYS A 312 -6.06 26.70 14.26
C LYS A 312 -5.37 26.74 15.62
N PHE A 313 -4.03 26.74 15.65
CA PHE A 313 -3.23 26.59 16.87
C PHE A 313 -2.28 27.77 17.16
N GLY A 314 -2.26 28.81 16.32
CA GLY A 314 -1.42 29.99 16.51
C GLY A 314 0.07 29.64 16.57
N ASP A 315 0.74 30.13 17.61
CA ASP A 315 2.17 29.97 17.84
C ASP A 315 2.55 28.73 18.66
N LYS A 316 1.61 27.78 18.86
CA LYS A 316 1.89 26.53 19.59
C LYS A 316 3.03 25.76 18.92
N LEU A 317 4.01 25.34 19.72
CA LEU A 317 5.13 24.56 19.23
C LEU A 317 4.64 23.21 18.65
N PRO A 318 5.08 22.80 17.45
CA PRO A 318 4.67 21.54 16.84
C PRO A 318 4.92 20.32 17.74
N GLU A 319 6.03 20.31 18.47
CA GLU A 319 6.38 19.27 19.44
C GLU A 319 5.31 19.13 20.53
N GLU A 320 4.83 20.25 21.06
CA GLU A 320 3.75 20.29 22.06
C GLU A 320 2.44 19.81 21.45
N TYR A 321 2.11 20.26 20.23
CA TYR A 321 0.94 19.79 19.51
C TYR A 321 0.94 18.28 19.33
N PHE A 322 2.04 17.70 18.81
CA PHE A 322 2.11 16.25 18.60
C PHE A 322 2.04 15.50 19.92
N LYS A 323 2.72 15.98 20.97
CA LYS A 323 2.64 15.35 22.30
C LYS A 323 1.22 15.35 22.85
N GLU A 324 0.53 16.49 22.81
CA GLU A 324 -0.86 16.61 23.28
C GLU A 324 -1.82 15.78 22.44
N ARG A 325 -1.67 15.76 21.11
CA ARG A 325 -2.52 14.95 20.22
C ARG A 325 -2.27 13.45 20.39
N MET A 326 -1.02 13.03 20.62
CA MET A 326 -0.70 11.65 20.96
C MET A 326 -1.38 11.24 22.27
N VAL A 327 -1.27 12.05 23.33
CA VAL A 327 -2.00 11.80 24.60
C VAL A 327 -3.51 11.74 24.37
N ALA A 328 -4.06 12.72 23.66
CA ALA A 328 -5.48 12.77 23.35
C ALA A 328 -5.93 11.53 22.57
N TYR A 329 -5.11 11.00 21.66
CA TYR A 329 -5.43 9.77 20.94
C TYR A 329 -5.59 8.58 21.89
N TYR A 330 -4.68 8.38 22.85
CA TYR A 330 -4.83 7.31 23.84
C TYR A 330 -6.04 7.48 24.75
N GLU A 331 -6.41 8.73 25.04
CA GLU A 331 -7.54 9.06 25.93
C GLU A 331 -8.88 9.12 25.19
N ASP A 332 -8.87 9.11 23.86
CA ASP A 332 -10.08 9.17 23.04
C ASP A 332 -10.81 7.81 22.98
N PHE A 333 -10.11 6.70 23.29
CA PHE A 333 -10.61 5.34 23.13
C PHE A 333 -10.71 4.55 24.44
N ASP A 334 -11.88 3.97 24.68
CA ASP A 334 -12.02 2.87 25.62
C ASP A 334 -11.63 1.55 24.95
N MET A 335 -10.71 0.81 25.56
CA MET A 335 -10.24 -0.48 25.04
C MET A 335 -10.97 -1.64 25.72
N ILE A 336 -11.63 -2.48 24.92
CA ILE A 336 -12.36 -3.65 25.37
C ILE A 336 -11.73 -4.90 24.78
N TYR A 337 -11.19 -5.76 25.65
CA TYR A 337 -10.67 -7.06 25.27
C TYR A 337 -11.75 -8.12 25.52
N ALA A 338 -12.35 -8.64 24.45
CA ALA A 338 -13.54 -9.49 24.56
C ALA A 338 -13.36 -10.72 25.47
N LYS A 339 -12.13 -11.27 25.54
CA LYS A 339 -11.78 -12.41 26.40
C LYS A 339 -11.75 -12.09 27.90
N GLU A 340 -11.51 -10.84 28.27
CA GLU A 340 -11.36 -10.39 29.66
C GLU A 340 -12.52 -9.48 30.08
N TYR A 341 -13.44 -9.18 29.15
CA TYR A 341 -14.53 -8.25 29.36
C TYR A 341 -15.66 -8.88 30.16
N GLU A 342 -15.88 -8.37 31.36
CA GLU A 342 -17.04 -8.73 32.18
C GLU A 342 -18.17 -7.71 31.97
N ALA A 343 -19.19 -8.11 31.20
CA ALA A 343 -20.32 -7.24 30.91
C ALA A 343 -21.20 -7.02 32.15
N ASN A 344 -21.31 -5.78 32.62
CA ASN A 344 -22.31 -5.39 33.62
C ASN A 344 -23.70 -5.34 32.97
N LEU A 345 -24.39 -6.49 32.92
CA LEU A 345 -25.67 -6.64 32.22
C LEU A 345 -26.77 -5.68 32.69
N ALA A 346 -26.66 -5.08 33.88
CA ALA A 346 -27.60 -4.05 34.36
C ALA A 346 -27.59 -2.76 33.51
N GLU A 347 -26.50 -2.50 32.78
CA GLU A 347 -26.38 -1.36 31.86
C GLU A 347 -26.84 -1.68 30.43
N PHE A 348 -27.18 -2.92 30.16
CA PHE A 348 -27.55 -3.40 28.83
C PHE A 348 -29.04 -3.66 28.76
N LYS A 349 -29.60 -3.47 27.56
CA LYS A 349 -30.95 -3.90 27.23
C LYS A 349 -30.87 -5.17 26.38
N LYS A 350 -31.91 -6.00 26.45
CA LYS A 350 -31.98 -7.25 25.68
C LYS A 350 -32.62 -7.00 24.32
N TYR A 351 -31.98 -7.50 23.27
CA TYR A 351 -32.46 -7.36 21.89
C TYR A 351 -32.49 -8.70 21.16
N GLU A 352 -33.44 -8.81 20.24
CA GLU A 352 -33.63 -9.92 19.32
C GLU A 352 -33.17 -9.49 17.93
N LYS A 353 -32.36 -10.34 17.26
CA LYS A 353 -31.99 -10.10 15.87
C LYS A 353 -33.22 -10.26 14.96
N ILE A 354 -33.51 -9.22 14.19
CA ILE A 354 -34.60 -9.20 13.20
C ILE A 354 -34.26 -10.20 12.08
N LYS A 355 -35.26 -10.95 11.63
CA LYS A 355 -35.15 -11.91 10.51
C LYS A 355 -35.02 -11.15 9.18
N LEU A 356 -33.81 -10.69 8.88
CA LEU A 356 -33.45 -10.12 7.59
C LEU A 356 -32.58 -11.10 6.79
N PRO A 357 -32.83 -11.25 5.47
CA PRO A 357 -31.97 -12.04 4.62
C PRO A 357 -30.58 -11.40 4.56
N ILE A 358 -29.53 -12.21 4.70
CA ILE A 358 -28.12 -11.79 4.53
C ILE A 358 -27.39 -12.76 3.60
N GLY A 359 -26.21 -12.36 3.14
CA GLY A 359 -25.40 -13.17 2.24
C GLY A 359 -24.41 -14.06 2.98
N TYR A 360 -24.05 -15.18 2.37
CA TYR A 360 -22.90 -15.98 2.77
C TYR A 360 -22.22 -16.62 1.56
N VAL A 361 -20.94 -16.91 1.71
CA VAL A 361 -20.11 -17.67 0.75
C VAL A 361 -19.37 -18.75 1.50
N LYS A 362 -19.30 -19.95 0.93
CA LYS A 362 -18.41 -20.99 1.45
C LYS A 362 -17.03 -20.78 0.83
N ALA A 363 -16.00 -20.56 1.65
CA ALA A 363 -14.71 -20.06 1.16
C ALA A 363 -14.02 -21.03 0.19
N ASP A 364 -14.16 -22.34 0.44
CA ASP A 364 -13.61 -23.42 -0.39
C ASP A 364 -14.32 -23.61 -1.74
N GLU A 365 -15.47 -22.95 -1.97
CA GLU A 365 -16.12 -22.88 -3.29
C GLU A 365 -15.53 -21.78 -4.18
N VAL A 366 -14.77 -20.83 -3.60
CA VAL A 366 -14.17 -19.70 -4.32
C VAL A 366 -12.67 -19.89 -4.54
N VAL A 367 -11.98 -20.37 -3.51
CA VAL A 367 -10.52 -20.50 -3.51
C VAL A 367 -10.13 -21.84 -2.91
N GLU A 368 -9.08 -22.47 -3.45
CA GLU A 368 -8.63 -23.79 -2.99
C GLU A 368 -8.26 -23.79 -1.49
N ILE A 369 -8.58 -24.90 -0.82
CA ILE A 369 -8.24 -25.15 0.59
C ILE A 369 -6.73 -24.99 0.81
N GLY A 370 -6.36 -24.33 1.91
CA GLY A 370 -4.99 -24.04 2.29
C GLY A 370 -4.44 -22.72 1.72
N THR A 371 -5.13 -22.12 0.73
CA THR A 371 -4.76 -20.82 0.18
C THR A 371 -4.89 -19.72 1.24
N PRO A 372 -3.85 -18.91 1.48
CA PRO A 372 -3.97 -17.71 2.30
C PRO A 372 -4.75 -16.64 1.54
N ILE A 373 -5.83 -16.17 2.15
CA ILE A 373 -6.69 -15.13 1.58
C ILE A 373 -6.89 -13.99 2.58
N LEU A 374 -7.21 -12.81 2.08
CA LEU A 374 -7.86 -11.74 2.82
C LEU A 374 -9.12 -11.29 2.09
N VAL A 375 -10.07 -10.70 2.79
CA VAL A 375 -11.26 -10.11 2.19
C VAL A 375 -11.12 -8.60 2.23
N ARG A 376 -11.23 -7.97 1.06
CA ARG A 376 -11.24 -6.52 0.92
C ARG A 376 -12.66 -6.00 1.06
N THR A 377 -12.84 -5.04 1.96
CA THR A 377 -14.12 -4.40 2.27
C THR A 377 -13.96 -2.88 2.25
N MET A 378 -15.06 -2.14 2.43
CA MET A 378 -14.98 -0.69 2.64
C MET A 378 -14.32 -0.32 3.96
N GLU A 379 -14.46 -1.16 4.98
CA GLU A 379 -13.86 -0.91 6.30
C GLU A 379 -12.36 -1.26 6.35
N GLY A 380 -11.84 -1.93 5.32
CA GLY A 380 -10.45 -2.34 5.20
C GLY A 380 -10.28 -3.82 4.82
N ASP A 381 -9.03 -4.23 4.61
CA ASP A 381 -8.68 -5.63 4.35
C ASP A 381 -8.75 -6.42 5.69
N THR A 382 -9.39 -7.60 5.67
CA THR A 382 -9.38 -8.51 6.83
C THR A 382 -7.97 -9.07 7.09
N ASP A 383 -7.77 -9.66 8.28
CA ASP A 383 -6.57 -10.44 8.53
C ASP A 383 -6.47 -11.63 7.56
N VAL A 384 -5.23 -12.00 7.22
CA VAL A 384 -4.95 -13.12 6.32
C VAL A 384 -5.21 -14.43 7.05
N PHE A 385 -6.05 -15.29 6.47
CA PHE A 385 -6.29 -16.64 6.99
C PHE A 385 -6.22 -17.67 5.87
N LYS A 386 -5.89 -18.91 6.22
CA LYS A 386 -5.88 -20.03 5.28
C LYS A 386 -7.26 -20.65 5.18
N VAL A 387 -7.78 -20.81 3.96
CA VAL A 387 -9.08 -21.42 3.71
C VAL A 387 -9.10 -22.86 4.21
N THR A 388 -10.15 -23.21 4.97
CA THR A 388 -10.48 -24.58 5.36
C THR A 388 -11.89 -24.93 4.89
N GLU A 389 -12.25 -26.23 4.87
CA GLU A 389 -13.60 -26.70 4.52
C GLU A 389 -14.70 -26.13 5.44
N GLN A 390 -14.31 -25.63 6.61
CA GLN A 390 -15.20 -25.10 7.63
C GLN A 390 -15.34 -23.58 7.57
N ASP A 391 -14.69 -22.90 6.61
CA ASP A 391 -14.72 -21.45 6.53
C ASP A 391 -15.87 -20.93 5.65
N TYR A 392 -16.68 -20.09 6.27
CA TYR A 392 -17.75 -19.34 5.62
C TYR A 392 -17.43 -17.85 5.75
N ILE A 393 -17.85 -17.07 4.77
CA ILE A 393 -17.71 -15.61 4.75
C ILE A 393 -19.12 -15.02 4.68
N MET A 394 -19.48 -14.23 5.68
CA MET A 394 -20.80 -13.59 5.81
C MET A 394 -20.79 -12.23 5.15
N ILE A 395 -21.88 -11.89 4.46
CA ILE A 395 -22.13 -10.55 3.91
C ILE A 395 -23.36 -10.00 4.62
N GLY A 396 -23.15 -9.02 5.48
CA GLY A 396 -24.19 -8.43 6.30
C GLY A 396 -25.10 -7.46 5.54
N VAL A 397 -25.97 -6.78 6.28
CA VAL A 397 -27.06 -5.97 5.69
C VAL A 397 -26.58 -4.62 5.16
N ASP A 398 -25.42 -4.13 5.60
CA ASP A 398 -24.78 -2.90 5.14
C ASP A 398 -23.58 -3.20 4.21
N GLY A 399 -23.39 -4.47 3.84
CA GLY A 399 -22.27 -4.92 3.02
C GLY A 399 -21.02 -5.23 3.84
N GLU A 400 -21.11 -5.20 5.17
CA GLU A 400 -20.02 -5.59 6.07
C GLU A 400 -19.69 -7.07 5.87
N VAL A 401 -18.40 -7.42 5.86
CA VAL A 401 -17.96 -8.81 5.63
C VAL A 401 -17.12 -9.33 6.77
N TYR A 402 -17.44 -10.54 7.23
CA TYR A 402 -16.70 -11.21 8.29
C TYR A 402 -16.66 -12.74 8.12
N PRO A 403 -15.54 -13.40 8.45
CA PRO A 403 -15.46 -14.85 8.44
C PRO A 403 -16.22 -15.48 9.61
N ILE A 404 -16.72 -16.69 9.42
CA ILE A 404 -17.40 -17.51 10.44
C ILE A 404 -17.11 -18.99 10.20
N LYS A 405 -16.98 -19.77 11.28
CA LYS A 405 -16.86 -21.22 11.18
C LYS A 405 -18.22 -21.89 10.95
N GLU A 406 -18.22 -22.98 10.19
CA GLU A 406 -19.41 -23.72 9.80
C GLU A 406 -20.33 -24.06 10.98
N GLU A 407 -19.76 -24.54 12.10
CA GLU A 407 -20.53 -24.85 13.30
C GLU A 407 -21.34 -23.65 13.82
N LYS A 408 -20.70 -22.46 13.89
CA LYS A 408 -21.34 -21.22 14.34
C LYS A 408 -22.36 -20.72 13.31
N PHE A 409 -22.08 -20.91 12.02
CA PHE A 409 -23.00 -20.58 10.94
C PHE A 409 -24.28 -21.40 11.04
N LEU A 410 -24.18 -22.73 11.08
CA LEU A 410 -25.32 -23.65 11.13
C LEU A 410 -26.16 -23.47 12.40
N ARG A 411 -25.54 -23.03 13.51
CA ARG A 411 -26.26 -22.70 14.75
C ARG A 411 -27.07 -21.40 14.65
N SER A 412 -26.56 -20.41 13.91
CA SER A 412 -27.09 -19.04 13.93
C SER A 412 -27.97 -18.72 12.70
N TYR A 413 -27.82 -19.47 11.61
CA TYR A 413 -28.41 -19.16 10.30
C TYR A 413 -28.98 -20.40 9.59
N GLU A 414 -30.09 -20.21 8.90
CA GLU A 414 -30.70 -21.19 7.98
C GLU A 414 -30.44 -20.78 6.52
N LYS A 415 -30.00 -21.74 5.70
CA LYS A 415 -29.78 -21.52 4.26
C LYS A 415 -31.11 -21.29 3.55
N MET A 416 -31.16 -20.34 2.62
CA MET A 416 -32.34 -20.08 1.80
C MET A 416 -32.13 -20.54 0.36
N GLU A 417 -33.20 -20.93 -0.33
CA GLU A 417 -33.14 -21.31 -1.75
C GLU A 417 -32.96 -20.12 -2.70
N ARG A 418 -33.17 -18.89 -2.21
CA ARG A 418 -33.03 -17.66 -3.00
C ARG A 418 -31.55 -17.32 -3.23
N THR A 419 -31.23 -16.88 -4.45
CA THR A 419 -29.92 -16.29 -4.80
C THR A 419 -29.76 -14.91 -4.17
N TYR A 420 -28.60 -14.64 -3.58
CA TYR A 420 -28.29 -13.35 -2.97
C TYR A 420 -28.04 -12.29 -4.07
N CYS A 421 -28.57 -11.08 -3.89
CA CYS A 421 -28.38 -9.97 -4.82
C CYS A 421 -27.86 -8.75 -4.05
N PHE A 422 -26.56 -8.46 -4.21
CA PHE A 422 -25.89 -7.42 -3.46
C PHE A 422 -26.57 -6.05 -3.60
N GLU A 423 -26.99 -5.65 -4.81
CA GLU A 423 -27.64 -4.34 -5.02
C GLU A 423 -29.04 -4.23 -4.39
N LYS A 424 -29.68 -5.36 -4.04
CA LYS A 424 -31.04 -5.39 -3.45
C LYS A 424 -31.04 -5.71 -1.97
N ASP A 425 -30.10 -6.54 -1.53
CA ASP A 425 -30.05 -7.11 -0.18
C ASP A 425 -29.07 -6.35 0.73
N VAL A 426 -28.26 -5.43 0.18
CA VAL A 426 -27.42 -4.49 0.95
C VAL A 426 -28.03 -3.10 0.95
N LEU A 427 -28.08 -2.48 2.12
CA LEU A 427 -28.67 -1.16 2.35
C LEU A 427 -27.82 -0.02 1.78
N ASP A 428 -26.49 -0.16 1.77
CA ASP A 428 -25.53 0.85 1.28
C ASP A 428 -24.41 0.22 0.44
N ALA A 429 -24.73 -0.14 -0.81
CA ALA A 429 -23.84 -0.86 -1.72
C ALA A 429 -22.76 0.02 -2.38
N GLN A 430 -21.89 0.68 -1.59
CA GLN A 430 -20.84 1.57 -2.12
C GLN A 430 -19.68 0.82 -2.77
N TYR A 431 -19.44 -0.43 -2.36
CA TYR A 431 -18.35 -1.26 -2.87
C TYR A 431 -18.69 -2.74 -2.73
N ILE A 432 -18.31 -3.52 -3.73
CA ILE A 432 -18.51 -4.97 -3.76
C ILE A 432 -17.27 -5.64 -3.17
N PRO A 433 -17.38 -6.35 -2.02
CA PRO A 433 -16.24 -6.99 -1.40
C PRO A 433 -15.57 -8.03 -2.30
N THR A 434 -14.25 -8.17 -2.17
CA THR A 434 -13.47 -9.12 -2.97
C THR A 434 -12.58 -9.99 -2.10
N ILE A 435 -12.50 -11.28 -2.42
CA ILE A 435 -11.51 -12.19 -1.83
C ILE A 435 -10.22 -12.03 -2.63
N ARG A 436 -9.13 -11.62 -1.96
CA ARG A 436 -7.80 -11.53 -2.56
C ARG A 436 -7.01 -12.79 -2.22
N ASN A 437 -6.52 -13.48 -3.25
CA ASN A 437 -5.54 -14.55 -3.09
C ASN A 437 -4.17 -13.92 -2.76
N CYS A 438 -3.63 -14.19 -1.58
CA CYS A 438 -2.37 -13.58 -1.15
C CYS A 438 -1.14 -14.18 -1.85
N LEU A 439 -1.27 -15.32 -2.54
CA LEU A 439 -0.17 -15.94 -3.30
C LEU A 439 -0.08 -15.39 -4.73
N THR A 440 -1.22 -15.20 -5.39
CA THR A 440 -1.27 -14.76 -6.80
C THR A 440 -1.58 -13.27 -6.96
N GLY A 441 -2.10 -12.63 -5.92
CA GLY A 441 -2.58 -11.24 -5.97
C GLY A 441 -3.96 -11.08 -6.63
N GLU A 442 -4.55 -12.15 -7.15
CA GLU A 442 -5.84 -12.13 -7.85
C GLU A 442 -7.00 -11.77 -6.93
N ASN A 443 -7.93 -10.94 -7.42
CA ASN A 443 -9.13 -10.54 -6.70
C ASN A 443 -10.37 -11.21 -7.30
N THR A 444 -11.10 -11.96 -6.49
CA THR A 444 -12.38 -12.59 -6.87
C THR A 444 -13.54 -11.87 -6.21
N LYS A 445 -14.56 -11.47 -6.98
CA LYS A 445 -15.77 -10.84 -6.44
C LYS A 445 -16.55 -11.86 -5.61
N ILE A 446 -16.83 -11.53 -4.35
CA ILE A 446 -17.54 -12.44 -3.45
C ILE A 446 -18.99 -12.70 -3.88
N THR A 447 -19.60 -11.71 -4.55
CA THR A 447 -20.99 -11.75 -4.98
C THR A 447 -21.28 -12.80 -6.04
N SER A 448 -20.27 -13.22 -6.81
CA SER A 448 -20.40 -14.29 -7.80
C SER A 448 -20.74 -15.66 -7.19
N TYR A 449 -20.45 -15.83 -5.89
CA TYR A 449 -20.62 -17.08 -5.16
C TYR A 449 -21.61 -16.96 -4.00
N ALA A 450 -22.15 -15.75 -3.77
CA ALA A 450 -22.98 -15.45 -2.62
C ALA A 450 -24.35 -16.13 -2.69
N ARG A 451 -24.74 -16.75 -1.57
CA ARG A 451 -26.05 -17.36 -1.35
C ARG A 451 -26.75 -16.66 -0.20
N CYS A 452 -28.08 -16.74 -0.14
CA CYS A 452 -28.84 -16.10 0.91
C CYS A 452 -29.01 -17.04 2.11
N CYS A 453 -28.89 -16.51 3.32
CA CYS A 453 -29.31 -17.17 4.55
C CYS A 453 -30.15 -16.23 5.42
N MET A 454 -30.83 -16.81 6.40
CA MET A 454 -31.69 -16.09 7.34
C MET A 454 -31.23 -16.39 8.77
N PRO A 455 -31.13 -15.40 9.66
CA PRO A 455 -30.96 -15.67 11.08
C PRO A 455 -32.09 -16.56 11.60
N THR A 456 -31.77 -17.60 12.39
CA THR A 456 -32.79 -18.51 13.00
C THR A 456 -33.80 -17.76 13.90
N GLY A 457 -33.45 -16.54 14.33
CA GLY A 457 -34.21 -15.71 15.26
C GLY A 457 -33.95 -16.06 16.74
N GLN A 458 -33.10 -17.05 17.02
CA GLN A 458 -32.68 -17.40 18.38
C GLN A 458 -31.50 -16.56 18.89
N ALA A 459 -30.86 -15.79 18.01
CA ALA A 459 -29.73 -14.94 18.37
C ALA A 459 -30.22 -13.72 19.15
N GLN A 460 -30.02 -13.76 20.47
CA GLN A 460 -30.28 -12.66 21.39
C GLN A 460 -28.97 -12.03 21.83
N ILE A 461 -29.00 -10.71 22.01
CA ILE A 461 -27.86 -9.94 22.50
C ILE A 461 -28.27 -9.05 23.65
N TYR A 462 -27.31 -8.76 24.51
CA TYR A 462 -27.33 -7.60 25.37
C TYR A 462 -26.62 -6.47 24.64
N ALA A 463 -27.27 -5.31 24.47
CA ALA A 463 -26.64 -4.16 23.83
C ALA A 463 -26.83 -2.85 24.63
N LYS A 464 -25.83 -1.97 24.57
CA LYS A 464 -25.89 -0.60 25.07
C LYS A 464 -25.22 0.37 24.11
N PRO A 465 -25.71 1.61 23.98
CA PRO A 465 -25.01 2.62 23.19
C PRO A 465 -23.68 2.98 23.87
N VAL A 466 -22.62 3.15 23.08
CA VAL A 466 -21.33 3.66 23.55
C VAL A 466 -21.35 5.20 23.55
N THR A 467 -20.72 5.80 24.55
CA THR A 467 -20.73 7.26 24.76
C THR A 467 -19.42 7.95 24.36
N CYS A 468 -18.38 7.16 24.09
CA CYS A 468 -17.02 7.55 23.70
C CYS A 468 -16.59 6.71 22.48
N ASN A 469 -15.41 6.97 21.91
CA ASN A 469 -14.86 6.04 20.93
C ASN A 469 -14.41 4.77 21.65
N VAL A 470 -14.63 3.61 21.02
CA VAL A 470 -14.33 2.31 21.63
C VAL A 470 -13.55 1.46 20.63
N LYS A 471 -12.57 0.71 21.13
CA LYS A 471 -11.86 -0.34 20.39
C LYS A 471 -12.19 -1.69 21.00
N VAL A 472 -12.83 -2.57 20.24
CA VAL A 472 -13.15 -3.94 20.67
C VAL A 472 -12.20 -4.93 20.01
N PHE A 473 -11.33 -5.53 20.81
CA PHE A 473 -10.45 -6.63 20.41
C PHE A 473 -11.23 -7.94 20.53
N THR A 474 -11.76 -8.38 19.39
CA THR A 474 -12.50 -9.64 19.29
C THR A 474 -11.55 -10.84 19.34
N GLN A 475 -12.10 -12.05 19.38
CA GLN A 475 -11.29 -13.28 19.31
C GLN A 475 -10.56 -13.48 17.97
N TRP A 476 -10.86 -12.67 16.93
CA TRP A 476 -10.51 -12.94 15.53
C TRP A 476 -9.40 -12.06 14.93
N GLY A 477 -8.67 -11.27 15.72
CA GLY A 477 -7.53 -10.49 15.21
C GLY A 477 -7.60 -8.99 15.54
N LYS A 478 -7.50 -8.12 14.53
CA LYS A 478 -7.57 -6.64 14.68
C LYS A 478 -8.82 -6.17 15.45
N TYR A 479 -8.72 -5.00 16.08
CA TYR A 479 -9.85 -4.40 16.79
C TYR A 479 -10.85 -3.76 15.82
N TYR A 480 -12.13 -3.75 16.23
CA TYR A 480 -13.16 -2.95 15.60
C TYR A 480 -13.30 -1.62 16.34
N ARG A 481 -13.49 -0.54 15.58
CA ARG A 481 -13.69 0.81 16.12
C ARG A 481 -15.18 1.15 16.16
N GLY A 482 -15.61 1.77 17.25
CA GLY A 482 -16.96 2.29 17.43
C GLY A 482 -16.90 3.75 17.84
N GLU A 483 -17.89 4.53 17.42
CA GLU A 483 -18.02 5.94 17.74
C GLU A 483 -19.23 6.19 18.64
N PRO A 484 -19.31 7.35 19.33
CA PRO A 484 -20.48 7.70 20.13
C PRO A 484 -21.80 7.49 19.38
N GLY A 485 -22.69 6.74 20.03
CA GLY A 485 -24.00 6.33 19.53
C GLY A 485 -24.03 4.95 18.88
N ASP A 486 -22.90 4.37 18.49
CA ASP A 486 -22.82 2.95 18.11
C ASP A 486 -23.15 2.06 19.31
N PHE A 487 -23.38 0.77 19.09
CA PHE A 487 -23.80 -0.16 20.15
C PHE A 487 -22.71 -1.18 20.44
N LEU A 488 -22.34 -1.28 21.71
CA LEU A 488 -21.58 -2.41 22.23
C LEU A 488 -22.55 -3.56 22.48
N ALA A 489 -22.30 -4.69 21.84
CA ALA A 489 -23.13 -5.88 21.90
C ALA A 489 -22.37 -7.07 22.49
N VAL A 490 -23.09 -7.86 23.27
CA VAL A 490 -22.61 -9.11 23.87
C VAL A 490 -23.66 -10.19 23.61
N ARG A 491 -23.27 -11.37 23.14
CA ARG A 491 -24.24 -12.46 22.93
C ARG A 491 -24.77 -13.03 24.24
N CYS A 492 -26.06 -13.36 24.28
CA CYS A 492 -26.64 -14.00 25.47
C CYS A 492 -26.13 -15.43 25.71
N ASP A 493 -25.72 -16.16 24.67
CA ASP A 493 -25.18 -17.54 24.76
C ASP A 493 -23.66 -17.61 24.93
N ASP A 494 -22.95 -16.50 24.69
CA ASP A 494 -21.50 -16.38 24.89
C ASP A 494 -21.16 -14.93 25.27
N LEU A 495 -20.96 -14.69 26.58
CA LEU A 495 -20.68 -13.35 27.09
C LEU A 495 -19.30 -12.80 26.69
N HIS A 496 -18.42 -13.62 26.12
CA HIS A 496 -17.12 -13.21 25.59
C HIS A 496 -17.15 -12.99 24.07
N ASP A 497 -18.30 -13.16 23.42
CA ASP A 497 -18.53 -12.72 22.04
C ASP A 497 -19.02 -11.27 22.06
N VAL A 498 -18.05 -10.36 22.20
CA VAL A 498 -18.24 -8.92 22.29
C VAL A 498 -17.89 -8.26 20.96
N TYR A 499 -18.77 -7.42 20.44
CA TYR A 499 -18.57 -6.72 19.17
C TYR A 499 -19.32 -5.38 19.13
N LEU A 500 -19.03 -4.57 18.12
CA LEU A 500 -19.67 -3.28 17.89
C LEU A 500 -20.68 -3.37 16.74
N ILE A 501 -21.75 -2.59 16.83
CA ILE A 501 -22.78 -2.47 15.81
C ILE A 501 -23.00 -0.99 15.51
N ASN A 502 -22.91 -0.62 14.23
CA ASN A 502 -23.11 0.77 13.83
C ASN A 502 -24.54 1.25 14.14
N LYS A 503 -24.66 2.47 14.68
CA LYS A 503 -25.96 3.07 15.04
C LYS A 503 -26.96 3.15 13.89
N LYS A 504 -26.49 3.28 12.64
CA LYS A 504 -27.34 3.36 11.44
C LYS A 504 -28.04 2.04 11.12
N ILE A 505 -27.46 0.91 11.51
CA ILE A 505 -27.99 -0.42 11.22
C ILE A 505 -28.61 -1.10 12.43
N PHE A 506 -28.26 -0.68 13.65
CA PHE A 506 -28.72 -1.34 14.88
C PHE A 506 -30.26 -1.48 14.92
N GLY A 507 -31.00 -0.39 14.74
CA GLY A 507 -32.47 -0.43 14.74
C GLY A 507 -33.11 -1.14 13.53
N LYS A 508 -32.34 -1.42 12.48
CA LYS A 508 -32.78 -2.21 11.32
C LYS A 508 -32.54 -3.71 11.52
N THR A 509 -31.55 -4.06 12.33
CA THR A 509 -31.07 -5.44 12.52
C THR A 509 -31.50 -6.04 13.85
N TYR A 510 -31.88 -5.22 14.82
CA TYR A 510 -32.30 -5.65 16.15
C TYR A 510 -33.56 -4.90 16.61
N LYS A 511 -34.43 -5.61 17.33
CA LYS A 511 -35.55 -5.03 18.06
C LYS A 511 -35.40 -5.33 19.55
N GLU A 512 -35.78 -4.37 20.39
CA GLU A 512 -35.77 -4.55 21.84
C GLU A 512 -36.75 -5.66 22.21
N CYS A 513 -36.35 -6.57 23.12
CA CYS A 513 -37.27 -7.56 23.68
C CYS A 513 -38.20 -6.82 24.65
N GLU A 514 -39.52 -6.97 24.50
CA GLU A 514 -40.46 -6.52 25.52
C GLU A 514 -40.25 -7.38 26.79
N GLU A 515 -40.15 -6.72 27.95
CA GLU A 515 -39.97 -7.38 29.27
C GLU A 515 -41.16 -8.25 29.68
#